data_AF-A0A522JVF4-F1
#
_entry.id   AF-A0A522JVF4-F1
#
_cell.length_a   1.000
_cell.length_b   1.000
_cell.length_c   1.000
_cell.angle_alpha   90.00
_cell.angle_beta   90.00
_cell.angle_gamma   90.00
#
_symmetry.space_group_name_H-M   'P 1'
#
loop_
_entity.id
_entity.type
_entity.pdbx_description
1 polymer ?
#
loop_
_entity_poly.entity_id
_entity_poly.type
_entity_poly.pdbx_seq_one_letter_code
_entity_poly.pdbx_strand_id
1 'polypeptide(L)'
;KGYSANEIEAVLSQNPARMDDVLMRLEAVRAFSALPEAEALAAANKRIGNILRKAGEERESGGMAAIVDPALLNEDAERALAADVARIAPVVGERLSERAYGEALAALAQLRTAVDAFFNDVMVMADDSALRNNRLALLAQLHAQMNCVADISKLAA
;
A
#
# COMPACT_ATOMS: atom_id res chain seq x y z
N LYS A 1 -6.92 19.31 19.95
CA LYS A 1 -5.77 18.45 19.54
C LYS A 1 -5.32 18.93 18.16
N GLY A 2 -4.05 19.29 17.97
CA GLY A 2 -3.55 19.95 16.74
C GLY A 2 -3.12 18.97 15.65
N TYR A 3 -4.05 18.17 15.13
CA TYR A 3 -3.82 17.33 13.94
C TYR A 3 -3.91 18.17 12.67
N SER A 4 -3.14 17.80 11.64
CA SER A 4 -3.20 18.45 10.33
C SER A 4 -4.44 18.00 9.54
N ALA A 5 -4.86 18.83 8.58
CA ALA A 5 -5.99 18.50 7.70
C ALA A 5 -5.76 17.19 6.93
N ASN A 6 -4.52 16.93 6.50
CA ASN A 6 -4.14 15.73 5.75
C ASN A 6 -4.23 14.46 6.60
N GLU A 7 -3.86 14.51 7.88
CA GLU A 7 -3.99 13.38 8.81
C GLU A 7 -5.45 13.02 9.04
N ILE A 8 -6.31 14.04 9.19
CA ILE A 8 -7.76 13.87 9.35
C ILE A 8 -8.38 13.30 8.08
N GLU A 9 -8.02 13.83 6.92
CA GLU A 9 -8.51 13.34 5.63
C GLU A 9 -8.08 11.89 5.37
N ALA A 10 -6.82 11.52 5.68
CA ALA A 10 -6.30 10.17 5.51
C ALA A 10 -7.12 9.12 6.30
N VAL A 11 -7.57 9.45 7.51
CA VAL A 11 -8.35 8.53 8.34
C VAL A 11 -9.83 8.53 7.96
N LEU A 12 -10.41 9.71 7.69
CA LEU A 12 -11.83 9.83 7.37
C LEU A 12 -12.20 9.35 5.97
N SER A 13 -11.28 9.44 4.99
CA SER A 13 -11.53 8.96 3.63
C SER A 13 -11.80 7.44 3.56
N GLN A 14 -11.32 6.69 4.55
CA GLN A 14 -11.55 5.24 4.68
C GLN A 14 -12.93 4.88 5.26
N ASN A 15 -13.77 5.88 5.57
CA ASN A 15 -15.10 5.73 6.15
C ASN A 15 -15.14 4.71 7.32
N PRO A 16 -14.34 4.91 8.38
CA PRO A 16 -14.20 3.94 9.46
C PRO A 16 -15.54 3.66 10.13
N ALA A 17 -15.91 2.38 10.21
CA ALA A 17 -17.19 1.94 10.79
C ALA A 17 -17.34 2.26 12.29
N ARG A 18 -16.22 2.53 12.98
CA ARG A 18 -16.19 2.91 14.40
C ARG A 18 -15.42 4.21 14.58
N MET A 19 -16.09 5.20 15.15
CA MET A 19 -15.50 6.51 15.44
C MET A 19 -14.47 6.44 16.58
N ASP A 20 -14.58 5.44 17.42
CA ASP A 20 -13.69 5.14 18.55
C ASP A 20 -12.27 4.76 18.09
N ASP A 21 -12.13 4.15 16.91
CA ASP A 21 -10.81 3.81 16.33
C ASP A 21 -10.15 5.01 15.62
N VAL A 22 -10.90 6.06 15.31
CA VAL A 22 -10.40 7.23 14.55
C VAL A 22 -9.26 7.91 15.30
N LEU A 23 -9.36 8.06 16.62
CA LEU A 23 -8.29 8.67 17.42
C LEU A 23 -7.01 7.84 17.41
N MET A 24 -7.11 6.51 17.53
CA MET A 24 -5.95 5.62 17.51
C MET A 24 -5.30 5.59 16.12
N ARG A 25 -6.11 5.60 15.06
CA ARG A 25 -5.63 5.72 13.67
C ARG A 25 -4.97 7.07 13.41
N LEU A 26 -5.53 8.17 13.92
CA LEU A 26 -4.93 9.50 13.81
C LEU A 26 -3.58 9.57 14.53
N GLU A 27 -3.47 8.99 15.73
CA GLU A 27 -2.21 8.95 16.47
C GLU A 27 -1.17 8.07 15.76
N ALA A 28 -1.59 6.94 15.19
CA ALA A 28 -0.73 6.09 14.38
C ALA A 28 -0.25 6.78 13.09
N VAL A 29 -1.16 7.43 12.37
CA VAL A 29 -0.86 8.19 11.15
C VAL A 29 0.08 9.35 11.45
N ARG A 30 -0.10 10.04 12.58
CA ARG A 30 0.79 11.11 13.02
C ARG A 30 2.18 10.60 13.40
N ALA A 31 2.25 9.45 14.08
CA ALA A 31 3.53 8.83 14.40
C ALA A 31 4.26 8.38 13.13
N PHE A 32 3.50 7.80 12.18
CA PHE A 32 4.01 7.41 10.87
C PHE A 32 4.48 8.64 10.07
N SER A 33 3.69 9.72 9.97
CA SER A 33 4.05 10.92 9.20
C SER A 33 5.32 11.61 9.70
N ALA A 34 5.72 11.36 10.95
CA ALA A 34 6.99 11.84 11.51
C ALA A 34 8.22 10.99 11.10
N LEU A 35 8.01 9.81 10.50
CA LEU A 35 9.08 8.94 10.01
C LEU A 35 9.60 9.41 8.64
N PRO A 36 10.92 9.33 8.39
CA PRO A 36 11.48 9.70 7.09
C PRO A 36 10.98 8.80 5.95
N GLU A 37 10.54 7.58 6.24
CA GLU A 37 9.99 6.66 5.24
C GLU A 37 8.57 7.04 4.79
N ALA A 38 7.85 7.85 5.55
CA ALA A 38 6.43 8.11 5.32
C ALA A 38 6.17 8.84 4.02
N GLU A 39 6.98 9.85 3.70
CA GLU A 39 6.86 10.60 2.46
C GLU A 39 7.08 9.70 1.24
N ALA A 40 8.12 8.85 1.30
CA ALA A 40 8.43 7.91 0.23
C ALA A 40 7.30 6.88 0.02
N LEU A 41 6.77 6.32 1.10
CA LEU A 41 5.68 5.34 1.03
C LEU A 41 4.36 5.98 0.60
N ALA A 42 4.07 7.20 1.04
CA ALA A 42 2.89 7.95 0.61
C ALA A 42 2.96 8.27 -0.90
N ALA A 43 4.13 8.71 -1.38
CA ALA A 43 4.37 8.95 -2.80
C ALA A 43 4.26 7.65 -3.62
N ALA A 44 4.83 6.56 -3.13
CA ALA A 44 4.70 5.24 -3.75
C ALA A 44 3.24 4.77 -3.79
N ASN A 45 2.49 4.88 -2.70
CA ASN A 45 1.08 4.51 -2.62
C ASN A 45 0.23 5.33 -3.62
N LYS A 46 0.47 6.64 -3.71
CA LYS A 46 -0.18 7.53 -4.69
C LYS A 46 0.15 7.10 -6.13
N ARG A 47 1.41 6.77 -6.42
CA ARG A 47 1.84 6.26 -7.73
C ARG A 47 1.15 4.94 -8.05
N ILE A 48 1.07 4.03 -7.10
CA ILE A 48 0.38 2.74 -7.24
C ILE A 48 -1.10 2.97 -7.57
N GLY A 49 -1.80 3.80 -6.79
CA GLY A 49 -3.21 4.12 -7.02
C GLY A 49 -3.46 4.71 -8.42
N ASN A 50 -2.56 5.56 -8.91
CA ASN A 50 -2.63 6.11 -10.28
C ASN A 50 -2.44 5.03 -11.35
N ILE A 51 -1.48 4.13 -11.17
CA ILE A 51 -1.23 3.01 -12.09
C ILE A 51 -2.43 2.07 -12.13
N LEU A 52 -2.97 1.69 -10.96
CA LEU A 52 -4.12 0.79 -10.85
C LEU A 52 -5.37 1.39 -11.49
N ARG A 53 -5.62 2.69 -11.28
CA ARG A 53 -6.72 3.41 -11.92
C ARG A 53 -6.58 3.43 -13.44
N LYS A 54 -5.42 3.83 -13.96
CA LYS A 54 -5.15 3.83 -15.40
C LYS A 54 -5.31 2.43 -16.01
N ALA A 55 -4.77 1.41 -15.34
CA ALA A 55 -4.91 0.02 -15.79
C ALA A 55 -6.36 -0.49 -15.73
N GLY A 56 -7.18 0.02 -14.80
CA GLY A 56 -8.60 -0.27 -14.71
C GLY A 56 -9.41 0.41 -15.82
N GLU A 57 -9.08 1.66 -16.17
CA GLU A 57 -9.70 2.40 -17.29
C GLU A 57 -9.38 1.76 -18.65
N GLU A 58 -8.18 1.20 -18.81
CA GLU A 58 -7.75 0.49 -20.02
C GLU A 58 -8.36 -0.92 -20.18
N ARG A 59 -9.04 -1.47 -19.16
CA ARG A 59 -9.71 -2.78 -19.23
C ARG A 59 -11.21 -2.63 -19.44
N GLU A 60 -11.70 -3.00 -20.63
CA GLU A 60 -13.13 -2.93 -20.97
C GLU A 60 -14.02 -3.95 -20.25
N SER A 61 -13.47 -5.03 -19.69
CA SER A 61 -14.25 -6.03 -18.95
C SER A 61 -13.35 -7.10 -18.31
N GLY A 62 -13.04 -6.94 -17.03
CA GLY A 62 -12.29 -7.96 -16.30
C GLY A 62 -11.58 -7.38 -15.09
N GLY A 63 -12.07 -7.72 -13.90
CA GLY A 63 -11.49 -7.29 -12.63
C GLY A 63 -9.99 -7.61 -12.55
N MET A 64 -9.29 -6.88 -11.68
CA MET A 64 -7.89 -7.16 -11.38
C MET A 64 -7.75 -8.63 -10.94
N ALA A 65 -6.79 -9.36 -11.52
CA ALA A 65 -6.41 -10.66 -10.98
C ALA A 65 -6.08 -10.44 -9.50
N ALA A 66 -6.90 -11.00 -8.61
CA ALA A 66 -6.74 -10.79 -7.17
C ALA A 66 -5.51 -11.55 -6.61
N ILE A 67 -4.95 -12.46 -7.42
CA ILE A 67 -3.95 -13.43 -7.01
C ILE A 67 -2.70 -13.19 -7.85
N VAL A 68 -1.58 -12.99 -7.15
CA VAL A 68 -0.24 -12.97 -7.74
C VAL A 68 0.16 -14.41 -8.04
N ASP A 69 0.58 -14.67 -9.27
CA ASP A 69 1.20 -15.92 -9.68
C ASP A 69 2.73 -15.82 -9.52
N PRO A 70 3.34 -16.55 -8.58
CA PRO A 70 4.79 -16.54 -8.39
C PRO A 70 5.56 -17.03 -9.61
N ALA A 71 4.96 -17.87 -10.46
CA ALA A 71 5.60 -18.39 -11.67
C ALA A 71 5.77 -17.33 -12.76
N LEU A 72 5.00 -16.24 -12.70
CA LEU A 72 5.08 -15.10 -13.61
C LEU A 72 5.97 -13.98 -13.07
N LEU A 73 6.62 -14.15 -11.91
CA LEU A 73 7.58 -13.17 -11.38
C LEU A 73 8.95 -13.42 -12.01
N ASN A 74 9.39 -12.51 -12.88
CA ASN A 74 10.62 -12.61 -13.66
C ASN A 74 11.80 -11.89 -12.99
N GLU A 75 11.56 -10.72 -12.41
CA GLU A 75 12.60 -9.90 -11.78
C GLU A 75 12.81 -10.29 -10.31
N ASP A 76 14.04 -10.14 -9.81
CA ASP A 76 14.33 -10.38 -8.39
C ASP A 76 13.62 -9.37 -7.48
N ALA A 77 13.47 -8.12 -7.95
CA ALA A 77 12.80 -7.07 -7.20
C ALA A 77 11.29 -7.35 -6.97
N GLU A 78 10.57 -7.89 -7.96
CA GLU A 78 9.15 -8.27 -7.78
C GLU A 78 8.98 -9.52 -6.92
N ARG A 79 9.91 -10.48 -6.99
CA ARG A 79 9.96 -11.63 -6.08
C ARG A 79 10.20 -11.19 -4.63
N ALA A 80 11.17 -10.30 -4.41
CA ALA A 80 11.47 -9.75 -3.10
C ALA A 80 10.27 -9.00 -2.52
N LEU A 81 9.63 -8.12 -3.30
CA LEU A 81 8.45 -7.40 -2.89
C LEU A 81 7.28 -8.35 -2.55
N ALA A 82 7.02 -9.35 -3.38
CA ALA A 82 5.97 -10.33 -3.12
C ALA A 82 6.22 -11.12 -1.82
N ALA A 83 7.46 -11.54 -1.57
CA ALA A 83 7.84 -12.24 -0.36
C ALA A 83 7.68 -11.37 0.89
N ASP A 84 8.12 -10.11 0.83
CA ASP A 84 8.00 -9.18 1.94
C ASP A 84 6.53 -8.80 2.24
N VAL A 85 5.71 -8.60 1.21
CA VAL A 85 4.27 -8.39 1.37
C VAL A 85 3.61 -9.60 2.01
N ALA A 86 3.93 -10.82 1.55
CA ALA A 86 3.39 -12.05 2.13
C ALA A 86 3.81 -12.26 3.60
N ARG A 87 5.03 -11.81 3.96
CA ARG A 87 5.54 -11.87 5.33
C ARG A 87 4.88 -10.84 6.25
N ILE A 88 4.63 -9.63 5.75
CA ILE A 88 4.11 -8.51 6.56
C ILE A 88 2.59 -8.53 6.67
N ALA A 89 1.86 -9.00 5.65
CA ALA A 89 0.41 -9.09 5.66
C ALA A 89 -0.20 -9.75 6.92
N PRO A 90 0.27 -10.92 7.40
CA PRO A 90 -0.25 -11.52 8.64
C PRO A 90 0.06 -10.67 9.87
N VAL A 91 1.26 -10.06 9.95
CA VAL A 91 1.66 -9.18 11.06
C VAL A 91 0.77 -7.94 11.12
N VAL A 92 0.51 -7.32 9.96
CA VAL A 92 -0.40 -6.18 9.85
C VAL A 92 -1.81 -6.59 10.25
N GLY A 93 -2.31 -7.74 9.79
CA GLY A 93 -3.63 -8.25 10.16
C GLY A 93 -3.80 -8.52 11.67
N GLU A 94 -2.76 -9.06 12.31
CA GLU A 94 -2.73 -9.28 13.77
C GLU A 94 -2.75 -7.94 14.51
N ARG A 95 -1.88 -7.00 14.13
CA ARG A 95 -1.82 -5.66 14.75
C ARG A 95 -3.09 -4.85 14.54
N LEU A 96 -3.75 -4.98 13.39
CA LEU A 96 -5.07 -4.39 13.17
C LEU A 96 -6.12 -4.96 14.13
N SER A 97 -6.11 -6.27 14.35
CA SER A 97 -7.03 -6.95 15.28
C SER A 97 -6.81 -6.53 16.73
N GLU A 98 -5.55 -6.27 17.10
CA GLU A 98 -5.15 -5.75 18.41
C GLU A 98 -5.35 -4.23 18.54
N ARG A 99 -5.82 -3.54 17.48
CA ARG A 99 -5.92 -2.08 17.38
C ARG A 99 -4.57 -1.36 17.52
N ALA A 100 -3.47 -2.06 17.30
CA ALA A 100 -2.10 -1.55 17.31
C ALA A 100 -1.74 -0.94 15.93
N TYR A 101 -2.49 0.09 15.52
CA TYR A 101 -2.36 0.73 14.20
C TYR A 101 -0.97 1.31 13.92
N GLY A 102 -0.30 1.83 14.96
CA GLY A 102 1.06 2.37 14.82
C GLY A 102 2.09 1.28 14.46
N GLU A 103 1.97 0.11 15.09
CA GLU A 103 2.84 -1.03 14.78
C GLU A 103 2.57 -1.60 13.39
N ALA A 104 1.30 -1.61 12.95
CA ALA A 104 0.95 -1.98 11.59
C ALA A 104 1.61 -1.05 10.55
N LEU A 105 1.54 0.27 10.77
CA LEU A 105 2.19 1.26 9.89
C LEU A 105 3.72 1.16 9.95
N ALA A 106 4.30 0.90 11.12
CA ALA A 106 5.75 0.69 11.26
C ALA A 106 6.23 -0.58 10.54
N ALA A 107 5.43 -1.65 10.55
CA ALA A 107 5.73 -2.86 9.78
C ALA A 107 5.68 -2.58 8.27
N LEU A 108 4.68 -1.82 7.82
CA LEU A 108 4.60 -1.36 6.42
C LEU A 108 5.77 -0.44 6.04
N ALA A 109 6.31 0.32 7.00
CA ALA A 109 7.47 1.18 6.75
C ALA A 109 8.70 0.41 6.24
N GLN A 110 8.83 -0.87 6.64
CA GLN A 110 9.91 -1.76 6.21
C GLN A 110 9.83 -2.12 4.73
N LEU A 111 8.65 -2.02 4.10
CA LEU A 111 8.46 -2.33 2.68
C LEU A 111 9.09 -1.28 1.76
N ARG A 112 9.44 -0.09 2.27
CA ARG A 112 9.95 1.03 1.47
C ARG A 112 11.04 0.60 0.51
N THR A 113 12.08 -0.07 1.00
CA THR A 113 13.23 -0.47 0.19
C THR A 113 12.83 -1.42 -0.94
N ALA A 114 11.95 -2.39 -0.65
CA ALA A 114 11.46 -3.33 -1.66
C ALA A 114 10.57 -2.64 -2.71
N VAL A 115 9.75 -1.67 -2.29
CA VAL A 115 8.89 -0.90 -3.19
C VAL A 115 9.71 0.01 -4.11
N ASP A 116 10.72 0.69 -3.56
CA ASP A 116 11.63 1.54 -4.34
C ASP A 116 12.41 0.68 -5.37
N ALA A 117 12.96 -0.46 -4.94
CA ALA A 117 13.64 -1.40 -5.83
C ALA A 117 12.71 -1.91 -6.94
N PHE A 118 11.48 -2.30 -6.59
CA PHE A 118 10.48 -2.70 -7.58
C PHE A 118 10.25 -1.61 -8.63
N PHE A 119 10.06 -0.36 -8.22
CA PHE A 119 9.80 0.71 -9.19
C PHE A 119 11.02 1.15 -10.02
N ASN A 120 12.23 0.86 -9.55
CA ASN A 120 13.47 1.13 -10.27
C ASN A 120 13.78 0.03 -11.28
N ASP A 121 13.62 -1.23 -10.88
CA ASP A 121 14.07 -2.39 -11.66
C ASP A 121 12.93 -3.02 -12.49
N VAL A 122 11.67 -2.80 -12.10
CA VAL A 122 10.51 -3.48 -12.71
C VAL A 122 9.66 -2.50 -13.51
N MET A 123 9.58 -2.75 -14.82
CA MET A 123 8.65 -2.03 -15.70
C MET A 123 7.23 -2.59 -15.56
N VAL A 124 6.37 -1.90 -14.81
CA VAL A 124 5.00 -2.35 -14.51
C VAL A 124 4.15 -2.53 -15.77
N MET A 125 4.28 -1.62 -16.74
CA MET A 125 3.56 -1.68 -18.02
C MET A 125 4.37 -2.48 -19.04
N ALA A 126 4.50 -3.79 -18.81
CA ALA A 126 5.13 -4.71 -19.75
C ALA A 126 4.24 -4.98 -20.98
N ASP A 127 4.86 -5.35 -22.10
CA ASP A 127 4.16 -5.74 -23.34
C ASP A 127 3.37 -7.05 -23.15
N ASP A 128 3.91 -7.96 -22.33
CA ASP A 128 3.21 -9.19 -21.98
C ASP A 128 2.05 -8.91 -21.02
N SER A 129 0.83 -9.10 -21.53
CA SER A 129 -0.40 -8.94 -20.76
C SER A 129 -0.47 -9.79 -19.49
N ALA A 130 0.07 -11.01 -19.48
CA ALA A 130 0.04 -11.89 -18.31
C ALA A 130 0.98 -11.36 -17.22
N LEU A 131 2.19 -10.96 -17.60
CA LEU A 131 3.17 -10.35 -16.69
C LEU A 131 2.67 -9.01 -16.14
N ARG A 132 2.13 -8.16 -17.01
CA ARG A 132 1.50 -6.88 -16.62
C ARG A 132 0.38 -7.10 -15.61
N ASN A 133 -0.50 -8.07 -15.87
CA ASN A 133 -1.60 -8.38 -14.96
C ASN A 133 -1.09 -8.88 -13.60
N ASN A 134 -0.03 -9.68 -13.57
CA ASN A 134 0.59 -10.17 -12.34
C ASN A 134 1.22 -9.03 -11.51
N ARG A 135 1.95 -8.13 -12.17
CA ARG A 135 2.55 -6.94 -11.53
C ARG A 135 1.47 -6.01 -10.97
N LEU A 136 0.39 -5.81 -11.71
CA LEU A 136 -0.76 -5.02 -11.23
C LEU A 136 -1.47 -5.71 -10.05
N ALA A 137 -1.56 -7.04 -10.02
CA ALA A 137 -2.09 -7.79 -8.89
C ALA A 137 -1.23 -7.57 -7.63
N LEU A 138 0.09 -7.65 -7.76
CA LEU A 138 1.03 -7.39 -6.65
C LEU A 138 0.90 -5.96 -6.12
N LEU A 139 0.83 -4.99 -7.02
CA LEU A 139 0.60 -3.59 -6.67
C LEU A 139 -0.76 -3.36 -6.00
N ALA A 140 -1.81 -4.05 -6.45
CA ALA A 140 -3.13 -3.96 -5.82
C ALA A 140 -3.12 -4.54 -4.39
N GLN A 141 -2.43 -5.67 -4.18
CA GLN A 141 -2.26 -6.24 -2.84
C GLN A 141 -1.49 -5.30 -1.93
N LEU A 142 -0.36 -4.75 -2.39
CA LEU A 142 0.42 -3.77 -1.65
C LEU A 142 -0.40 -2.52 -1.30
N HIS A 143 -1.14 -1.97 -2.26
CA HIS A 143 -2.02 -0.80 -2.04
C HIS A 143 -3.11 -1.09 -1.00
N ALA A 144 -3.69 -2.28 -1.01
CA ALA A 144 -4.66 -2.69 0.00
C ALA A 144 -4.02 -2.79 1.39
N GLN A 145 -2.81 -3.35 1.49
CA GLN A 145 -2.07 -3.41 2.76
C GLN A 145 -1.69 -2.01 3.26
N MET A 146 -1.22 -1.11 2.39
CA MET A 146 -0.86 0.26 2.76
C MET A 146 -2.06 1.08 3.25
N ASN A 147 -3.26 0.85 2.70
CA ASN A 147 -4.45 1.61 3.05
C ASN A 147 -5.32 0.95 4.13
N CYS A 148 -4.87 -0.12 4.77
CA CYS A 148 -5.68 -0.84 5.78
C CYS A 148 -5.92 -0.03 7.07
N VAL A 149 -5.00 0.88 7.42
CA VAL A 149 -5.08 1.75 8.60
C VAL A 149 -5.70 3.10 8.24
N ALA A 150 -5.18 3.73 7.19
CA ALA A 150 -5.56 5.05 6.71
C ALA A 150 -5.11 5.21 5.25
N ASP A 151 -5.68 6.16 4.53
CA ASP A 151 -5.22 6.52 3.19
C ASP A 151 -3.89 7.28 3.26
N ILE A 152 -2.78 6.54 3.25
CA ILE A 152 -1.43 7.09 3.35
C ILE A 152 -1.11 7.99 2.14
N SER A 153 -1.78 7.80 1.00
CA SER A 153 -1.53 8.63 -0.19
C SER A 153 -1.85 10.11 0.03
N LYS A 154 -2.74 10.42 1.00
CA LYS A 154 -3.12 11.77 1.40
C LYS A 154 -2.04 12.48 2.24
N LEU A 155 -1.06 11.73 2.73
CA LEU A 155 0.08 12.30 3.48
C LEU A 155 1.18 12.82 2.55
N ALA A 156 1.22 12.38 1.29
CA ALA A 156 2.08 12.93 0.25
C ALA A 156 1.47 14.23 -0.30
N ALA A 157 1.70 15.32 0.44
CA ALA A 157 1.37 16.69 0.03
C ALA A 157 2.28 17.14 -1.13
#